data_AF-A0AA43LS28-F1
#
_entry.id   AF-A0AA43LS28-F1
#
_cell.length_a   1.000
_cell.length_b   1.000
_cell.length_c   1.000
_cell.angle_alpha   90.00
_cell.angle_beta   90.00
_cell.angle_gamma   90.00
#
_symmetry.space_group_name_H-M   'P 1'
#
loop_
_entity.id
_entity.type
_entity.pdbx_description
1 polymer ?
#
loop_
_entity_poly.entity_id
_entity_poly.type
_entity_poly.pdbx_seq_one_letter_code
_entity_poly.pdbx_strand_id
1 'polypeptide(L)' 'MKIVEEALLLNHLASALALTEEHDEVLIKRSEGQPVVMMSLAAYNELKAQIYRAKASGEGYED' A
#
# COMPACT_ATOMS: atom_id res chain seq x y z
N MET A 1 -0.46 3.90 8.74
CA MET A 1 -0.85 4.38 7.40
C MET A 1 -1.04 5.89 7.40
N LYS A 2 -0.19 6.61 6.66
CA LYS A 2 -0.29 8.06 6.44
C LYS A 2 -1.15 8.36 5.20
N ILE A 3 -1.88 9.47 5.18
CA ILE A 3 -2.71 9.88 4.02
C ILE A 3 -2.14 11.15 3.41
N VAL A 4 -1.99 11.17 2.08
CA VAL A 4 -1.43 12.29 1.31
C VAL A 4 -2.20 12.52 0.01
N GLU A 5 -2.07 13.70 -0.58
CA GLU A 5 -2.66 14.05 -1.87
C GLU A 5 -1.74 13.63 -3.03
N GLU A 6 -2.31 13.29 -4.19
CA GLU A 6 -1.61 12.87 -5.41
C GLU A 6 -0.52 13.86 -5.88
N ALA A 7 -0.70 15.16 -5.61
CA ALA A 7 0.30 16.18 -5.91
C ALA A 7 1.67 15.90 -5.26
N LEU A 8 1.71 15.23 -4.10
CA LEU A 8 2.96 14.85 -3.45
C LEU A 8 3.75 13.85 -4.30
N LEU A 9 3.08 12.88 -4.92
CA LEU A 9 3.71 11.90 -5.79
C LEU A 9 4.22 12.55 -7.08
N LEU A 10 3.40 13.41 -7.69
CA LEU A 10 3.69 14.03 -8.98
C LEU A 10 4.82 15.06 -8.91
N ASN A 11 4.86 15.83 -7.82
CA ASN A 11 5.77 16.98 -7.71
C ASN A 11 6.97 16.70 -6.78
N HIS A 12 6.86 15.74 -5.85
CA HIS A 12 7.84 15.52 -4.78
C HIS A 12 8.06 14.02 -4.49
N LEU A 13 8.39 13.25 -5.54
CA LEU A 13 8.58 11.79 -5.43
C LEU A 13 9.54 11.37 -4.30
N ALA A 14 10.66 12.08 -4.12
CA ALA A 14 11.62 11.78 -3.06
C ALA A 14 11.00 11.88 -1.65
N SER A 15 10.18 12.90 -1.41
CA SER A 15 9.46 13.06 -0.15
C SER A 15 8.40 11.97 0.04
N ALA A 16 7.72 11.58 -1.05
CA ALA A 16 6.74 10.50 -1.02
C ALA A 16 7.39 9.14 -0.68
N LEU A 17 8.59 8.86 -1.22
CA LEU A 17 9.38 7.68 -0.89
C LEU A 17 9.84 7.69 0.57
N ALA A 18 10.40 8.81 1.06
CA ALA A 18 10.83 8.95 2.45
C ALA A 18 9.67 8.72 3.44
N LEU A 19 8.47 9.26 3.13
CA LEU A 19 7.27 9.03 3.93
C LEU A 19 6.80 7.57 3.90
N THR A 20 7.03 6.86 2.79
CA THR A 20 6.71 5.44 2.68
C THR A 20 7.66 4.59 3.50
N GLU A 21 8.94 4.96 3.56
CA GLU A 21 9.92 4.32 4.44
C GLU A 21 9.63 4.61 5.93
N GLU A 22 9.18 5.82 6.27
CA GLU A 22 8.90 6.22 7.66
C GLU A 22 7.61 5.59 8.22
N HIS A 23 6.58 5.43 7.39
CA HIS A 23 5.25 5.02 7.83
C HIS A 23 4.83 3.63 7.37
N ASP A 24 5.74 2.89 6.75
CA ASP A 24 5.58 1.60 6.06
C ASP A 24 4.64 1.63 4.83
N GLU A 25 3.55 2.39 4.94
CA GLU A 25 2.50 2.54 3.94
C GLU A 25 1.93 3.96 3.93
N VAL A 26 1.72 4.47 2.71
CA VAL A 26 1.11 5.77 2.45
C VAL A 26 -0.08 5.59 1.51
N LEU A 27 -1.25 6.04 1.93
CA LEU A 27 -2.45 6.14 1.10
C LEU A 27 -2.43 7.46 0.34
N ILE A 28 -2.45 7.37 -0.99
CA ILE A 28 -2.46 8.50 -1.90
C ILE A 28 -3.89 8.70 -2.41
N LYS A 29 -4.49 9.83 -2.04
CA LYS A 29 -5.76 10.30 -2.58
C LYS A 29 -5.55 10.83 -3.98
N ARG A 30 -6.18 10.18 -4.95
CA ARG A 30 -6.13 10.58 -6.34
C ARG A 30 -7.22 11.59 -6.63
N SER A 31 -6.89 12.57 -7.47
CA SER A 31 -7.85 13.56 -7.96
C SER A 31 -8.93 12.90 -8.83
N GLU A 32 -8.57 11.83 -9.52
CA GLU A 32 -9.47 11.00 -10.32
C GLU A 32 -9.23 9.51 -10.04
N GLY A 33 -10.33 8.78 -9.78
CA GLY A 33 -10.32 7.33 -9.59
C GLY A 33 -10.14 6.89 -8.13
N GLN A 34 -9.81 5.61 -7.96
CA GLN A 34 -9.64 5.00 -6.63
C GLN A 34 -8.32 5.45 -6.00
N PRO A 35 -8.28 5.62 -4.66
CA PRO A 35 -7.02 5.89 -3.96
C PRO A 35 -6.05 4.71 -4.13
N VAL A 36 -4.76 5.00 -4.09
CA VAL A 36 -3.71 3.99 -4.23
C VAL A 36 -2.86 3.95 -2.97
N VAL A 37 -2.38 2.76 -2.60
CA VAL A 37 -1.44 2.59 -1.49
C VAL A 37 -0.04 2.44 -2.05
N MET A 38 0.90 3.23 -1.55
CA MET A 38 2.32 3.08 -1.78
C MET A 38 2.96 2.40 -0.56
N MET A 39 3.78 1.39 -0.81
CA MET A 39 4.48 0.58 0.19
C MET A 39 5.76 0.01 -0.43
N SER A 40 6.64 -0.57 0.39
CA SER A 40 7.82 -1.25 -0.14
C SER A 40 7.43 -2.53 -0.91
N LEU A 41 8.27 -2.91 -1.89
CA LEU A 41 8.07 -4.15 -2.64
C LEU A 41 8.13 -5.39 -1.71
N ALA A 42 8.96 -5.34 -0.66
CA ALA A 42 9.06 -6.39 0.32
C ALA A 42 7.74 -6.58 1.09
N ALA A 43 7.17 -5.47 1.60
CA ALA A 43 5.89 -5.49 2.32
C ALA A 43 4.75 -6.02 1.43
N TYR A 44 4.69 -5.56 0.17
CA TYR A 44 3.70 -6.06 -0.79
C TYR A 44 3.82 -7.57 -1.03
N ASN A 45 5.05 -8.08 -1.21
CA ASN A 45 5.27 -9.51 -1.42
C ASN A 45 4.93 -10.35 -0.19
N GLU A 46 5.21 -9.84 1.01
CA GLU A 46 4.84 -10.50 2.25
C GLU A 46 3.31 -10.59 2.39
N LEU A 47 2.59 -9.49 2.20
CA LEU A 47 1.13 -9.45 2.24
C LEU A 47 0.53 -10.42 1.21
N LYS A 48 1.04 -10.38 -0.02
CA LYS A 48 0.63 -11.28 -1.10
C LYS A 48 0.84 -12.75 -0.72
N ALA A 49 1.97 -13.10 -0.11
CA ALA A 49 2.26 -14.45 0.34
C ALA A 49 1.35 -14.89 1.50
N GLN A 50 1.00 -13.98 2.42
CA GLN A 50 0.04 -14.25 3.49
C GLN A 50 -1.36 -14.54 2.92
N ILE A 51 -1.83 -13.71 1.98
CA ILE A 51 -3.13 -13.90 1.32
C ILE A 51 -3.19 -15.24 0.57
N TYR A 52 -2.14 -15.60 -0.17
CA TYR A 52 -2.13 -16.90 -0.86
C TYR A 52 -2.08 -18.07 0.11
N ARG A 53 -1.36 -17.96 1.23
CA ARG A 53 -1.37 -18.99 2.27
C ARG A 53 -2.75 -19.14 2.89
N ALA A 54 -3.42 -18.05 3.25
CA ALA A 54 -4.79 -18.08 3.78
C ALA A 54 -5.78 -18.69 2.78
N LYS A 55 -5.68 -18.32 1.50
CA LYS A 55 -6.52 -18.90 0.43
C LYS A 55 -6.25 -20.40 0.23
N ALA A 56 -5.00 -20.84 0.37
CA ALA A 56 -4.63 -22.24 0.23
C ALA A 56 -4.95 -23.09 1.46
N SER A 57 -4.93 -22.50 2.67
CA SER A 57 -5.27 -23.17 3.92
C SER A 57 -6.77 -23.33 4.13
N GLY A 58 -7.61 -22.60 3.39
CA GLY A 58 -9.06 -22.61 3.57
C GLY A 58 -9.54 -21.82 4.80
N GLU A 59 -8.63 -21.11 5.50
CA GLU A 59 -9.01 -20.24 6.62
C GLU A 59 -9.70 -18.97 6.09
N GLY A 60 -10.98 -18.83 6.41
CA GLY A 60 -11.79 -17.64 6.10
C GLY A 60 -12.87 -17.82 5.01
N TYR A 61 -13.19 -19.05 4.62
CA TYR A 61 -14.37 -19.38 3.79
C TYR A 61 -15.38 -20.29 4.53
N GLU A 62 -15.39 -20.25 5.86
CA GLU A 62 -16.58 -20.63 6.62
C GLU A 62 -17.19 -19.32 7.18
N ASP A 63 -18.25 -18.90 6.48
CA ASP A 63 -19.16 -17.75 6.66
C ASP A 63 -18.60 -16.32 6.72
#